data_AF-A0AA37PCM3-F1
#
_entry.id   AF-A0AA37PCM3-F1
#
_cell.length_a   1.000
_cell.length_b   1.000
_cell.length_c   1.000
_cell.angle_alpha   90.00
_cell.angle_beta   90.00
_cell.angle_gamma   90.00
#
_symmetry.space_group_name_H-M   'P 1'
#
loop_
_entity.id
_entity.type
_entity.pdbx_description
1 polymer ?
#
loop_
_entity_poly.entity_id
_entity_poly.type
_entity_poly.pdbx_seq_one_letter_code
_entity_poly.pdbx_strand_id
1 'polypeptide(L)'
;MAVVFDDTIRALIDVEFDQAAWLPAVEVPDKGRQSSDAGIPFTAQLLACVPPIPAIEVLWRVFLERVDPVTKVIHVPTFRMRIVDAMNDFTNVPLDTVALLFSIFLTASGSLSRQEYWDMLGQSKSDAIDDFTLGFKLALTEKNYLKNLNLEVLRSLTLYSFRQTTRILKC
;
A
#
# COMPACT_ATOMS: atom_id res chain seq x y z
N MET A 1 23.93 -36.49 10.27
CA MET A 1 22.47 -36.31 10.15
C MET A 1 22.02 -34.85 10.33
N ALA A 2 22.81 -33.95 10.95
CA ALA A 2 22.45 -32.52 11.10
C ALA A 2 22.70 -31.64 9.85
N VAL A 3 23.53 -32.09 8.90
CA VAL A 3 23.88 -31.29 7.69
C VAL A 3 22.70 -31.21 6.70
N VAL A 4 21.93 -32.31 6.57
CA VAL A 4 20.79 -32.40 5.64
C VAL A 4 19.64 -31.45 6.02
N PHE A 5 19.50 -31.12 7.31
CA PHE A 5 18.44 -30.23 7.78
C PHE A 5 18.75 -28.76 7.47
N ASP A 6 20.02 -28.35 7.52
CA ASP A 6 20.46 -26.99 7.18
C ASP A 6 20.36 -26.73 5.67
N ASP A 7 20.69 -27.74 4.85
CA ASP A 7 20.54 -27.67 3.38
C ASP A 7 19.07 -27.62 2.96
N THR A 8 18.18 -28.29 3.70
CA THR A 8 16.73 -28.23 3.43
C THR A 8 16.16 -26.87 3.82
N ILE A 9 16.62 -26.27 4.91
CA ILE A 9 16.24 -24.90 5.31
C ILE A 9 16.77 -23.88 4.31
N ARG A 10 18.02 -24.01 3.85
CA ARG A 10 18.58 -23.18 2.77
C ARG A 10 17.78 -23.32 1.47
N ALA A 11 17.44 -24.54 1.07
CA ALA A 11 16.63 -24.79 -0.11
C ALA A 11 15.21 -24.22 0.02
N LEU A 12 14.61 -24.25 1.22
CA LEU A 12 13.32 -23.61 1.48
C LEU A 12 13.41 -22.09 1.39
N ILE A 13 14.48 -21.48 1.91
CA ILE A 13 14.74 -20.03 1.80
C ILE A 13 14.97 -19.63 0.33
N ASP A 14 15.70 -20.43 -0.44
CA ASP A 14 15.96 -20.18 -1.86
C ASP A 14 14.68 -20.33 -2.70
N VAL A 15 13.80 -21.27 -2.35
CA VAL A 15 12.46 -21.41 -2.95
C VAL A 15 11.53 -20.25 -2.55
N GLU A 16 11.62 -19.74 -1.32
CA GLU A 16 10.93 -18.50 -0.89
C GLU A 16 11.46 -17.26 -1.62
N PHE A 17 12.75 -17.24 -1.98
CA PHE A 17 13.38 -16.16 -2.71
C PHE A 17 12.98 -16.14 -4.19
N ASP A 18 12.73 -17.30 -4.81
CA ASP A 18 12.20 -17.39 -6.18
C ASP A 18 10.70 -17.03 -6.26
N GLN A 19 9.97 -17.11 -5.16
CA GLN A 19 8.63 -16.51 -5.02
C GLN A 19 8.66 -14.97 -4.97
N ALA A 20 9.82 -14.33 -4.89
CA ALA A 20 9.94 -12.88 -5.08
C ALA A 20 9.48 -12.42 -6.48
N ALA A 21 9.31 -13.34 -7.44
CA ALA A 21 8.65 -13.10 -8.72
C ALA A 21 7.12 -12.89 -8.63
N TRP A 22 6.48 -13.31 -7.53
CA TRP A 22 5.03 -13.17 -7.31
C TRP A 22 4.65 -11.98 -6.44
N LEU A 23 5.61 -11.48 -5.65
CA LEU A 23 5.47 -10.13 -5.15
C LEU A 23 5.58 -9.20 -6.37
N PRO A 24 4.73 -8.19 -6.51
CA PRO A 24 5.13 -7.05 -7.32
C PRO A 24 6.58 -6.73 -7.05
N ALA A 25 7.34 -6.47 -8.11
CA ALA A 25 8.58 -5.74 -8.00
C ALA A 25 8.28 -4.39 -7.31
N VAL A 26 8.20 -4.41 -5.98
CA VAL A 26 8.53 -3.30 -5.14
C VAL A 26 10.01 -3.17 -5.41
N GLU A 27 10.33 -2.42 -6.47
CA GLU A 27 11.69 -2.01 -6.74
C GLU A 27 12.22 -1.42 -5.45
N VAL A 28 13.07 -2.18 -4.78
CA VAL A 28 13.90 -1.66 -3.71
C VAL A 28 14.68 -0.54 -4.38
N PRO A 29 14.55 0.72 -3.92
CA PRO A 29 15.30 1.80 -4.51
C PRO A 29 16.77 1.41 -4.48
N ASP A 30 17.36 1.34 -5.67
CA ASP A 30 18.78 1.10 -5.88
C ASP A 30 19.54 2.01 -4.91
N LYS A 31 20.42 1.40 -4.10
CA LYS A 31 21.17 2.07 -3.04
C LYS A 31 22.32 2.92 -3.62
N GLY A 32 22.06 3.55 -4.77
CA GLY A 32 23.03 4.03 -5.74
C GLY A 32 22.58 5.27 -6.51
N ARG A 33 21.80 6.18 -5.92
CA ARG A 33 21.74 7.57 -6.41
C ARG A 33 21.77 8.56 -5.24
N GLN A 34 22.99 8.89 -4.81
CA GLN A 34 23.25 10.19 -4.23
C GLN A 34 23.38 11.21 -5.37
N SER A 35 22.38 12.08 -5.50
CA SER A 35 22.57 13.42 -6.03
C SER A 35 21.46 14.31 -5.47
N SER A 36 21.80 14.93 -4.34
CA SER A 36 21.49 16.30 -3.96
C SER A 36 20.28 16.94 -4.64
N ASP A 37 19.17 17.00 -3.91
CA ASP A 37 18.37 18.22 -3.85
C ASP A 37 17.95 18.43 -2.40
N ALA A 38 17.91 19.68 -1.94
CA ALA A 38 17.78 20.05 -0.54
C ALA A 38 16.66 19.27 0.18
N GLY A 39 16.99 18.72 1.35
CA GLY A 39 16.22 17.71 2.07
C GLY A 39 14.78 18.10 2.37
N ILE A 40 13.86 17.64 1.54
CA ILE A 40 12.44 17.57 1.90
C ILE A 40 12.33 16.46 2.96
N PRO A 41 11.85 16.78 4.18
CA PRO A 41 11.62 15.77 5.21
C PRO A 41 10.76 14.63 4.65
N PHE A 42 11.08 13.38 4.98
CA PHE A 42 10.30 12.21 4.57
C PHE A 42 8.78 12.41 4.80
N THR A 43 8.43 13.01 5.94
CA THR A 43 7.05 13.34 6.31
C THR A 43 6.39 14.29 5.30
N ALA A 44 7.11 15.27 4.77
CA ALA A 44 6.58 16.19 3.76
C ALA A 44 6.34 15.50 2.41
N GLN A 45 7.19 14.54 2.01
CA GLN A 45 6.98 13.75 0.79
C GLN A 45 5.77 12.82 0.93
N LEU A 46 5.61 12.19 2.10
CA LEU A 46 4.49 11.32 2.41
C LEU A 46 3.16 12.09 2.41
N LEU A 47 3.14 13.27 3.06
CA LEU A 47 1.97 14.13 3.13
C LEU A 47 1.56 14.71 1.78
N ALA A 48 2.51 14.94 0.87
CA ALA A 48 2.20 15.37 -0.50
C ALA A 48 1.38 14.32 -1.28
N CYS A 49 1.49 13.04 -0.91
CA CYS A 49 0.73 11.95 -1.54
C CYS A 49 -0.66 11.77 -0.92
N VAL A 50 -0.97 12.45 0.20
CA VAL A 50 -2.23 12.27 0.93
C VAL A 50 -3.36 13.01 0.21
N PRO A 51 -4.46 12.33 -0.15
CA PRO A 51 -5.59 12.99 -0.79
C PRO A 51 -6.32 13.92 0.19
N PRO A 52 -7.05 14.92 -0.31
CA PRO A 52 -7.85 15.80 0.54
C PRO A 52 -8.95 15.01 1.26
N ILE A 53 -9.39 15.48 2.44
CA ILE A 53 -10.37 14.78 3.31
C ILE A 53 -11.63 14.30 2.56
N PRO A 54 -12.28 15.10 1.69
CA PRO A 54 -13.45 14.63 0.95
C PRO A 54 -13.15 13.43 0.03
N ALA A 55 -11.95 13.38 -0.54
CA ALA A 55 -11.51 12.25 -1.34
C ALA A 55 -11.28 11.00 -0.48
N ILE A 56 -10.71 11.15 0.73
CA ILE A 56 -10.56 10.03 1.68
C ILE A 56 -11.92 9.42 2.02
N GLU A 57 -12.94 10.23 2.30
CA GLU A 57 -14.29 9.76 2.61
C GLU A 57 -14.92 8.98 1.45
N VAL A 58 -14.79 9.50 0.23
CA VAL A 58 -15.27 8.84 -0.99
C VAL A 58 -14.56 7.51 -1.21
N LEU A 59 -13.22 7.50 -1.14
CA LEU A 59 -12.41 6.29 -1.34
C LEU A 59 -12.71 5.23 -0.28
N TRP A 60 -12.87 5.64 0.99
CA TRP A 60 -13.27 4.73 2.06
C TRP A 60 -14.65 4.11 1.82
N ARG A 61 -15.64 4.91 1.40
CA ARG A 61 -16.98 4.41 1.06
C ARG A 61 -16.92 3.40 -0.08
N VAL A 62 -16.21 3.73 -1.17
CA VAL A 62 -16.03 2.84 -2.32
C VAL A 62 -15.36 1.54 -1.92
N PHE A 63 -14.36 1.59 -1.02
CA PHE A 63 -13.73 0.40 -0.47
C PHE A 63 -14.74 -0.50 0.24
N LEU A 64 -15.58 0.07 1.11
CA LEU A 64 -16.60 -0.70 1.84
C LEU A 64 -17.65 -1.33 0.92
N GLU A 65 -18.02 -0.65 -0.16
CA GLU A 65 -19.05 -1.12 -1.10
C GLU A 65 -18.53 -2.18 -2.08
N ARG A 66 -17.30 -2.01 -2.60
CA ARG A 66 -16.78 -2.83 -3.71
C ARG A 66 -15.68 -3.81 -3.32
N VAL A 67 -14.85 -3.47 -2.33
CA VAL A 67 -13.61 -4.21 -2.04
C VAL A 67 -13.72 -5.06 -0.78
N ASP A 68 -14.27 -4.50 0.30
CA ASP A 68 -14.45 -5.21 1.57
C ASP A 68 -15.28 -6.51 1.44
N PRO A 69 -16.39 -6.55 0.67
CA PRO A 69 -17.18 -7.77 0.51
C PRO A 69 -16.42 -8.93 -0.14
N VAL A 70 -15.40 -8.63 -0.96
CA VAL A 70 -14.62 -9.62 -1.71
C VAL A 70 -13.38 -10.06 -0.93
N THR A 71 -12.73 -9.12 -0.23
CA THR A 71 -11.41 -9.35 0.37
C THR A 71 -11.46 -9.65 1.87
N LYS A 72 -12.38 -9.03 2.62
CA LYS A 72 -12.53 -9.16 4.09
C LYS A 72 -11.21 -9.10 4.88
N VAL A 73 -10.28 -8.24 4.46
CA VAL A 73 -8.95 -8.09 5.09
C VAL A 73 -9.00 -7.29 6.41
N ILE A 74 -9.97 -6.38 6.53
CA ILE A 74 -10.06 -5.41 7.63
C ILE A 74 -11.38 -5.59 8.38
N HIS A 75 -11.34 -5.50 9.70
CA HIS A 75 -12.54 -5.43 10.52
C HIS A 75 -13.09 -3.98 10.54
N VAL A 76 -14.09 -3.72 9.69
CA VAL A 76 -14.66 -2.37 9.46
C VAL A 76 -15.03 -1.61 10.75
N PRO A 77 -15.73 -2.21 11.73
CA PRO A 77 -16.11 -1.48 12.95
C PRO A 77 -14.92 -0.92 13.74
N THR A 78 -13.84 -1.69 13.82
CA THR A 78 -12.64 -1.29 14.56
C THR A 78 -11.81 -0.30 13.76
N PHE A 79 -11.75 -0.47 12.44
CA PHE A 79 -10.91 0.35 11.59
C PHE A 79 -11.50 1.73 11.28
N ARG A 80 -12.82 1.88 11.37
CA ARG A 80 -13.50 3.16 11.14
C ARG A 80 -12.93 4.31 11.99
N MET A 81 -12.58 4.05 13.25
CA MET A 81 -12.00 5.07 14.12
C MET A 81 -10.64 5.54 13.60
N ARG A 82 -9.81 4.61 13.10
CA ARG A 82 -8.48 4.95 12.53
C ARG A 82 -8.58 5.81 11.27
N ILE A 83 -9.63 5.61 10.46
CA ILE A 83 -9.90 6.45 9.29
C ILE A 83 -10.25 7.87 9.74
N VAL A 84 -11.10 8.02 10.75
CA VAL A 84 -11.47 9.33 11.32
C VAL A 84 -10.25 10.03 11.91
N ASP A 85 -9.41 9.30 12.66
CA ASP A 85 -8.17 9.84 13.21
C ASP A 85 -7.23 10.33 12.10
N ALA A 86 -7.10 9.57 11.01
CA ALA A 86 -6.30 9.94 9.85
C ALA A 86 -6.84 11.15 9.07
N MET A 87 -8.17 11.34 9.04
CA MET A 87 -8.78 12.55 8.47
C MET A 87 -8.52 13.79 9.32
N ASN A 88 -8.38 13.63 10.63
CA ASN A 88 -8.09 14.73 11.55
C ASN A 88 -6.62 15.16 11.49
N ASP A 89 -5.70 14.18 11.59
CA ASP A 89 -4.27 14.44 11.54
C ASP A 89 -3.50 13.22 11.01
N PHE A 90 -3.11 13.30 9.74
CA PHE A 90 -2.36 12.24 9.08
C PHE A 90 -0.90 12.12 9.60
N THR A 91 -0.36 13.15 10.27
CA THR A 91 1.03 13.15 10.75
C THR A 91 1.22 12.30 12.01
N ASN A 92 0.16 12.16 12.80
CA ASN A 92 0.18 11.38 14.05
C ASN A 92 -0.21 9.91 13.82
N VAL A 93 -0.55 9.52 12.59
CA VAL A 93 -0.91 8.15 12.26
C VAL A 93 0.35 7.28 12.20
N PRO A 94 0.37 6.09 12.83
CA PRO A 94 1.49 5.16 12.70
C PRO A 94 1.76 4.78 11.24
N LEU A 95 3.02 4.72 10.84
CA LEU A 95 3.44 4.38 9.48
C LEU A 95 2.81 3.08 8.95
N ASP A 96 2.66 2.07 9.81
CA ASP A 96 2.03 0.79 9.48
C ASP A 96 0.57 0.98 9.02
N THR A 97 -0.16 1.85 9.72
CA THR A 97 -1.54 2.22 9.39
C THR A 97 -1.57 3.10 8.14
N VAL A 98 -0.62 4.02 7.98
CA VAL A 98 -0.51 4.84 6.76
C VAL A 98 -0.34 3.98 5.51
N ALA A 99 0.53 2.96 5.56
CA ALA A 99 0.69 2.01 4.47
C ALA A 99 -0.64 1.29 4.16
N LEU A 100 -1.39 0.88 5.19
CA LEU A 100 -2.71 0.29 5.02
C LEU A 100 -3.70 1.27 4.37
N LEU A 101 -3.73 2.53 4.79
CA LEU A 101 -4.59 3.56 4.20
C LEU A 101 -4.30 3.77 2.71
N PHE A 102 -3.02 3.89 2.32
CA PHE A 102 -2.67 4.00 0.90
C PHE A 102 -3.08 2.75 0.11
N SER A 103 -2.94 1.54 0.67
CA SER A 103 -3.40 0.33 -0.01
C SER A 103 -4.92 0.29 -0.20
N ILE A 104 -5.69 0.82 0.75
CA ILE A 104 -7.15 0.98 0.64
C ILE A 104 -7.48 1.95 -0.49
N PHE A 105 -6.84 3.12 -0.54
CA PHE A 105 -7.04 4.11 -1.59
C PHE A 105 -6.73 3.54 -2.97
N LEU A 106 -5.62 2.83 -3.10
CA LEU A 106 -5.22 2.17 -4.34
C LEU A 106 -6.24 1.13 -4.82
N THR A 107 -6.78 0.34 -3.91
CA THR A 107 -7.72 -0.72 -4.25
C THR A 107 -9.11 -0.15 -4.57
N ALA A 108 -9.54 0.87 -3.82
CA ALA A 108 -10.76 1.62 -4.09
C ALA A 108 -10.70 2.30 -5.47
N SER A 109 -9.63 3.06 -5.75
CA SER A 109 -9.38 3.67 -7.06
C SER A 109 -9.33 2.62 -8.17
N GLY A 110 -8.72 1.46 -7.90
CA GLY A 110 -8.68 0.32 -8.83
C GLY A 110 -10.06 -0.19 -9.24
N SER A 111 -11.01 -0.21 -8.30
CA SER A 111 -12.37 -0.72 -8.48
C SER A 111 -13.30 0.21 -9.28
N LEU A 112 -12.95 1.48 -9.44
CA LEU A 112 -13.71 2.47 -10.21
C LEU A 112 -13.28 2.48 -11.68
N SER A 113 -14.17 2.81 -12.60
CA SER A 113 -13.79 3.17 -13.97
C SER A 113 -13.12 4.56 -14.00
N ARG A 114 -12.45 4.91 -15.11
CA ARG A 114 -11.82 6.23 -15.26
C ARG A 114 -12.86 7.37 -15.19
N GLN A 115 -14.03 7.16 -15.78
CA GLN A 115 -15.11 8.13 -15.79
C GLN A 115 -15.71 8.30 -14.39
N GLU A 116 -16.08 7.22 -13.71
CA GLU A 116 -16.61 7.28 -12.34
C GLU A 116 -15.63 7.96 -11.38
N TYR A 117 -14.32 7.68 -11.53
CA TYR A 117 -13.30 8.31 -10.70
C TYR A 117 -13.24 9.82 -10.89
N TRP A 118 -13.29 10.27 -12.15
CA TRP A 118 -13.32 11.69 -12.49
C TRP A 118 -14.58 12.37 -11.96
N ASP A 119 -15.74 11.74 -12.12
CA ASP A 119 -17.02 12.31 -11.70
C ASP A 119 -17.11 12.45 -10.16
N MET A 120 -16.49 11.52 -9.42
CA MET A 120 -16.52 11.54 -7.95
C MET A 120 -15.42 12.38 -7.30
N LEU A 121 -14.19 12.40 -7.87
CA LEU A 121 -13.02 13.05 -7.26
C LEU A 121 -12.49 14.26 -8.05
N GLY A 122 -12.91 14.45 -9.30
CA GLY A 122 -12.48 15.58 -10.14
C GLY A 122 -11.00 15.54 -10.55
N GLN A 123 -10.34 14.38 -10.43
CA GLN A 123 -8.91 14.21 -10.70
C GLN A 123 -8.65 13.05 -11.65
N SER A 124 -7.48 13.07 -12.30
CA SER A 124 -7.02 11.96 -13.14
C SER A 124 -6.77 10.71 -12.29
N LYS A 125 -7.37 9.60 -12.69
CA LYS A 125 -7.19 8.31 -12.01
C LYS A 125 -5.74 7.81 -12.07
N SER A 126 -5.02 8.03 -13.17
CA SER A 126 -3.62 7.59 -13.29
C SER A 126 -2.74 8.28 -12.26
N ASP A 127 -2.87 9.61 -12.19
CA ASP A 127 -1.98 10.46 -11.41
C ASP A 127 -2.17 10.17 -9.92
N ALA A 128 -3.43 10.08 -9.48
CA ALA A 128 -3.73 9.70 -8.10
C ALA A 128 -3.26 8.28 -7.74
N ILE A 129 -3.31 7.32 -8.68
CA ILE A 129 -2.77 5.98 -8.44
C ILE A 129 -1.25 6.01 -8.28
N ASP A 130 -0.56 6.84 -9.06
CA ASP A 130 0.89 6.97 -8.99
C ASP A 130 1.30 7.62 -7.67
N ASP A 131 0.61 8.69 -7.25
CA ASP A 131 0.80 9.35 -5.95
C ASP A 131 0.56 8.40 -4.77
N PHE A 132 -0.56 7.67 -4.78
CA PHE A 132 -0.84 6.72 -3.71
C PHE A 132 0.13 5.53 -3.71
N THR A 133 0.65 5.13 -4.88
CA THR A 133 1.67 4.08 -4.98
C THR A 133 3.01 4.57 -4.44
N LEU A 134 3.36 5.83 -4.69
CA LEU A 134 4.54 6.46 -4.13
C LEU A 134 4.42 6.56 -2.60
N GLY A 135 3.32 7.12 -2.08
CA GLY A 135 3.07 7.21 -0.64
C GLY A 135 3.09 5.85 0.08
N PHE A 136 2.52 4.82 -0.55
CA PHE A 136 2.58 3.44 -0.06
C PHE A 136 4.02 2.91 0.06
N LYS A 137 4.81 3.08 -1.01
CA LYS A 137 6.22 2.65 -1.04
C LYS A 137 7.06 3.40 0.00
N LEU A 138 6.85 4.71 0.14
CA LEU A 138 7.52 5.55 1.12
C LEU A 138 7.24 5.03 2.55
N ALA A 139 5.96 4.82 2.90
CA ALA A 139 5.57 4.33 4.22
C ALA A 139 6.20 2.96 4.57
N LEU A 140 6.20 2.02 3.62
CA LEU A 140 6.79 0.69 3.83
C LEU A 140 8.31 0.72 3.95
N THR A 141 8.96 1.55 3.14
CA THR A 141 10.42 1.68 3.15
C THR A 141 10.90 2.25 4.47
N GLU A 142 10.26 3.32 4.96
CA GLU A 142 10.60 3.93 6.24
C GLU A 142 10.41 2.95 7.41
N LYS A 143 9.33 2.16 7.36
CA LYS A 143 9.07 1.15 8.39
C LYS A 143 10.06 -0.01 8.38
N ASN A 144 10.87 -0.16 7.33
CA ASN A 144 11.69 -1.35 7.08
C ASN A 144 10.84 -2.62 7.18
N TYR A 145 9.76 -2.67 6.40
CA TYR A 145 8.71 -3.68 6.53
C TYR A 145 9.22 -5.14 6.50
N LEU A 146 10.32 -5.42 5.81
CA LEU A 146 10.95 -6.75 5.78
C LEU A 146 11.51 -7.21 7.14
N LYS A 147 11.93 -6.27 7.98
CA LYS A 147 12.44 -6.56 9.33
C LYS A 147 11.35 -6.46 10.40
N ASN A 148 10.35 -5.60 10.18
CA ASN A 148 9.29 -5.30 11.12
C ASN A 148 7.92 -5.62 10.50
N LEU A 149 7.62 -6.92 10.38
CA LEU A 149 6.32 -7.40 9.91
C LEU A 149 5.26 -7.24 11.01
N ASN A 150 4.34 -6.31 10.79
CA ASN A 150 3.13 -6.14 11.59
C ASN A 150 1.92 -6.62 10.78
N LEU A 151 0.83 -6.97 11.47
CA LEU A 151 -0.43 -7.36 10.85
C LEU A 151 -0.97 -6.28 9.89
N GLU A 152 -0.79 -4.99 10.22
CA GLU A 152 -1.22 -3.88 9.36
C GLU A 152 -0.41 -3.81 8.05
N VAL A 153 0.89 -4.10 8.13
CA VAL A 153 1.77 -4.19 6.96
C VAL A 153 1.37 -5.39 6.09
N LEU A 154 1.08 -6.53 6.71
CA LEU A 154 0.63 -7.71 5.96
C LEU A 154 -0.72 -7.46 5.26
N ARG A 155 -1.66 -6.83 5.96
CA ARG A 155 -2.96 -6.42 5.39
C ARG A 155 -2.77 -5.48 4.21
N SER A 156 -1.85 -4.52 4.32
CA SER A 156 -1.61 -3.53 3.27
C SER A 156 -0.98 -4.15 2.03
N LEU A 157 -0.01 -5.05 2.20
CA LEU A 157 0.58 -5.84 1.12
C LEU A 157 -0.46 -6.74 0.44
N THR A 158 -1.35 -7.37 1.21
CA THR A 158 -2.41 -8.23 0.67
C THR A 158 -3.35 -7.45 -0.26
N LEU A 159 -3.80 -6.26 0.16
CA LEU A 159 -4.64 -5.38 -0.67
C LEU A 159 -3.88 -4.87 -1.90
N TYR A 160 -2.61 -4.52 -1.73
CA TYR A 160 -1.76 -4.08 -2.85
C TYR A 160 -1.62 -5.17 -3.92
N SER A 161 -1.41 -6.43 -3.53
CA SER A 161 -1.36 -7.57 -4.45
C SER A 161 -2.69 -7.81 -5.15
N PHE A 162 -3.81 -7.72 -4.42
CA PHE A 162 -5.15 -7.83 -5.01
C PHE A 162 -5.40 -6.79 -6.12
N ARG A 163 -4.97 -5.54 -5.89
CA ARG A 163 -5.01 -4.48 -6.92
C ARG A 163 -4.19 -4.82 -8.16
N GLN A 164 -3.15 -5.64 -8.07
CA GLN A 164 -2.31 -5.99 -9.22
C GLN A 164 -2.87 -7.14 -10.03
N THR A 165 -3.44 -8.15 -9.36
CA THR A 165 -4.10 -9.25 -10.03
C THR A 165 -5.24 -8.75 -10.92
N THR A 166 -5.99 -7.74 -10.47
CA THR A 166 -7.04 -7.10 -11.29
C THR A 166 -6.52 -6.34 -12.51
N ARG A 167 -5.24 -5.93 -12.55
CA ARG A 167 -4.59 -5.39 -13.76
C ARG A 167 -4.22 -6.50 -14.74
N ILE A 168 -3.73 -7.63 -14.25
CA ILE A 168 -3.28 -8.75 -15.07
C ILE A 168 -4.46 -9.45 -15.76
N LEU A 169 -5.60 -9.59 -15.10
CA LEU A 169 -6.80 -10.24 -15.65
C LEU A 169 -7.58 -9.37 -16.67
N LYS A 170 -7.18 -8.12 -16.90
CA LYS A 170 -7.78 -7.21 -17.90
C LYS A 170 -6.92 -7.08 -19.18
N CYS A 171 -5.83 -7.82 -19.27
CA CYS A 171 -5.06 -8.02 -20.50
C CYS A 171 -5.55 -9.28 -21.21
#